data_AF-A0A5B9DEN8-F1
#
_entry.id   AF-A0A5B9DEN8-F1
#
_cell.length_a   1.000
_cell.length_b   1.000
_cell.length_c   1.000
_cell.angle_alpha   90.00
_cell.angle_beta   90.00
_cell.angle_gamma   90.00
#
_symmetry.space_group_name_H-M   'P 1'
#
loop_
_entity.id
_entity.type
_entity.pdbx_description
1 polymer ?
#
loop_
_entity_poly.entity_id
_entity_poly.type
_entity_poly.pdbx_seq_one_letter_code
_entity_poly.pdbx_strand_id
1 'polypeptide(L)'
;MKNKEKSVTADGLIGSWTGVAIFMVIMFAFSWWGVWWAYFPLIGIISGAIQQTVAYIQKKKALNEPNNTLSSPEAASIDETKEIAFCPGCGEKLVPNIDQCPTCGQALK
;
A
#
# COMPACT_ATOMS: atom_id res chain seq x y z
N MET A 1 -19.02 38.98 -56.72
CA MET A 1 -18.82 38.08 -55.55
C MET A 1 -17.35 38.14 -55.17
N LYS A 2 -16.98 38.79 -54.06
CA LYS A 2 -15.58 38.93 -53.61
C LYS A 2 -15.33 37.90 -52.51
N ASN A 3 -14.54 36.87 -52.81
CA ASN A 3 -14.05 35.90 -51.83
C ASN A 3 -13.09 36.61 -50.88
N LYS A 4 -13.44 36.65 -49.58
CA LYS A 4 -12.50 36.98 -48.51
C LYS A 4 -11.79 35.69 -48.13
N GLU A 5 -10.61 35.45 -48.70
CA GLU A 5 -9.65 34.51 -48.11
C GLU A 5 -9.31 35.05 -46.72
N LYS A 6 -9.77 34.34 -45.69
CA LYS A 6 -9.30 34.53 -44.32
C LYS A 6 -7.87 34.01 -44.30
N SER A 7 -6.90 34.90 -44.51
CA SER A 7 -5.51 34.60 -44.17
C SER A 7 -5.51 34.15 -42.71
N VAL A 8 -4.93 32.99 -42.45
CA VAL A 8 -4.64 32.54 -41.09
C VAL A 8 -3.84 33.68 -40.47
N THR A 9 -4.50 34.44 -39.59
CA THR A 9 -3.95 35.66 -39.01
C THR A 9 -2.66 35.26 -38.31
N ALA A 10 -1.55 35.91 -38.68
CA ALA A 10 -0.25 35.69 -38.08
C ALA A 10 -0.33 35.77 -36.53
N ASP A 11 -1.28 36.55 -36.02
CA ASP A 11 -1.60 36.69 -34.60
C ASP A 11 -2.08 35.38 -33.94
N GLY A 12 -2.82 34.54 -34.67
CA GLY A 12 -3.25 33.22 -34.19
C GLY A 12 -2.09 32.22 -34.13
N LEU A 13 -1.15 32.34 -35.07
CA LEU A 13 0.09 31.55 -35.05
C LEU A 13 0.97 31.97 -33.88
N ILE A 14 1.16 33.28 -33.69
CA ILE A 14 1.97 33.83 -32.59
C ILE A 14 1.41 33.41 -31.23
N GLY A 15 0.08 33.49 -31.02
CA GLY A 15 -0.56 33.06 -29.78
C GLY A 15 -0.38 31.57 -29.44
N SER A 16 -0.35 30.70 -30.45
CA SER A 16 -0.14 29.26 -30.25
C SER A 16 1.30 28.97 -29.79
N TRP A 17 2.29 29.65 -30.36
CA TRP A 17 3.70 29.46 -30.01
C TRP A 17 4.06 30.07 -28.64
N THR A 18 3.44 31.18 -28.22
CA THR A 18 3.64 31.72 -26.87
C THR A 18 3.15 30.76 -25.79
N GLY A 19 2.01 30.09 -26.01
CA GLY A 19 1.49 29.09 -25.06
C GLY A 19 2.46 27.93 -24.85
N VAL A 20 3.06 27.41 -25.93
CA VAL A 20 4.06 26.33 -25.86
C VAL A 20 5.34 26.79 -25.17
N ALA A 21 5.81 28.01 -25.46
CA ALA A 21 7.00 28.57 -24.82
C ALA A 21 6.81 28.77 -23.32
N ILE A 22 5.66 29.29 -22.89
CA ILE A 22 5.33 29.46 -21.46
C ILE A 22 5.27 28.11 -20.76
N PHE A 23 4.62 27.11 -21.37
CA PHE A 23 4.56 25.76 -20.82
C PHE A 23 5.95 25.13 -20.67
N MET A 24 6.83 25.30 -21.68
CA MET A 24 8.21 24.83 -21.63
C MET A 24 9.01 25.52 -20.52
N VAL A 25 8.86 26.83 -20.33
CA VAL A 25 9.53 27.57 -19.25
C VAL A 25 9.03 27.12 -17.88
N ILE A 26 7.72 26.90 -17.72
CA ILE A 26 7.16 26.34 -16.46
C ILE A 26 7.70 24.93 -16.23
N MET A 27 7.65 24.04 -17.21
CA MET A 27 8.24 22.70 -17.08
C MET A 27 9.71 22.75 -16.70
N PHE A 28 10.50 23.67 -17.26
CA PHE A 28 11.93 23.78 -16.98
C PHE A 28 12.22 24.41 -15.61
N ALA A 29 11.47 25.46 -15.23
CA ALA A 29 11.59 26.12 -13.93
C ALA A 29 11.16 25.21 -12.77
N PHE A 30 10.17 24.34 -13.00
CA PHE A 30 9.72 23.36 -12.02
C PHE A 30 10.37 21.97 -12.21
N SER A 31 11.23 21.76 -13.21
CA SER A 31 11.95 20.47 -13.42
C SER A 31 12.89 20.11 -12.28
N TRP A 32 13.35 21.09 -11.49
CA TRP A 32 14.13 20.81 -10.27
C TRP A 32 13.29 20.17 -9.15
N TRP A 33 11.96 20.28 -9.22
CA TRP A 33 10.99 19.53 -8.38
C TRP A 33 10.27 18.41 -9.17
N GLY A 34 10.33 18.42 -10.50
CA GLY A 34 9.59 17.53 -11.40
C GLY A 34 10.13 16.10 -11.50
N VAL A 35 11.39 15.85 -11.11
CA VAL A 35 11.94 14.49 -11.06
C VAL A 35 11.20 13.64 -10.03
N TRP A 36 10.65 14.24 -8.96
CA TRP A 36 9.92 13.50 -7.92
C TRP A 36 8.67 12.79 -8.44
N TRP A 37 8.00 13.34 -9.46
CA TRP A 37 6.86 12.68 -10.10
C TRP A 37 7.25 11.46 -10.92
N ALA A 38 8.50 11.38 -11.42
CA ALA A 38 9.02 10.17 -12.04
C ALA A 38 9.38 9.09 -11.01
N TYR A 39 9.70 9.48 -9.77
CA TYR A 39 9.93 8.54 -8.67
C TYR A 39 8.63 7.85 -8.20
N PHE A 40 7.48 8.52 -8.22
CA PHE A 40 6.21 7.90 -7.81
C PHE A 40 5.85 6.59 -8.55
N PRO A 41 5.81 6.54 -9.90
CA PRO A 41 5.54 5.30 -10.62
C PRO A 41 6.70 4.30 -10.47
N LEU A 42 7.96 4.77 -10.41
CA LEU A 42 9.12 3.89 -10.21
C LEU A 42 9.03 3.16 -8.85
N ILE A 43 8.72 3.88 -7.77
CA ILE A 43 8.54 3.34 -6.42
C ILE A 43 7.32 2.40 -6.37
N GLY A 44 6.23 2.75 -7.05
CA GLY A 44 5.04 1.89 -7.16
C GLY A 44 5.34 0.54 -7.83
N ILE A 45 6.08 0.55 -8.94
CA ILE A 45 6.49 -0.67 -9.65
C ILE A 45 7.41 -1.53 -8.79
N ILE A 46 8.40 -0.93 -8.14
CA ILE A 46 9.35 -1.64 -7.26
C ILE A 46 8.60 -2.26 -6.06
N SER A 47 7.61 -1.59 -5.48
CA SER A 47 6.84 -2.11 -4.34
C SER A 47 6.07 -3.39 -4.67
N GLY A 48 5.51 -3.51 -5.87
CA GLY A 48 4.82 -4.73 -6.31
C GLY A 48 5.76 -5.93 -6.45
N ALA A 49 6.97 -5.71 -6.98
CA ALA A 49 7.96 -6.77 -7.16
C ALA A 49 8.54 -7.29 -5.83
N ILE A 50 8.65 -6.41 -4.82
CA ILE A 50 9.15 -6.80 -3.49
C ILE A 50 8.21 -7.83 -2.83
N GLN A 51 6.88 -7.68 -2.94
CA GLN A 51 5.94 -8.61 -2.30
C GLN A 51 6.05 -10.04 -2.85
N GLN A 52 6.20 -10.19 -4.17
CA GLN A 52 6.41 -11.51 -4.78
C GLN A 52 7.75 -12.13 -4.39
N THR A 53 8.79 -11.31 -4.27
CA THR A 53 10.14 -11.76 -3.87
C THR A 53 10.15 -12.23 -2.42
N VAL A 54 9.50 -11.51 -1.51
CA VAL A 54 9.41 -11.89 -0.10
C VAL A 54 8.60 -13.18 0.07
N ALA A 55 7.45 -13.31 -0.61
CA ALA A 55 6.64 -14.53 -0.58
C ALA A 55 7.43 -15.75 -1.09
N TYR A 56 8.21 -15.58 -2.17
CA TYR A 56 9.08 -16.63 -2.69
C TYR A 56 10.18 -17.04 -1.69
N ILE A 57 10.83 -16.06 -1.05
CA ILE A 57 11.90 -16.32 -0.06
C ILE A 57 11.34 -17.01 1.19
N GLN A 58 10.17 -16.62 1.68
CA GLN A 58 9.53 -17.26 2.84
C GLN A 58 9.18 -18.73 2.54
N LYS A 59 8.60 -19.01 1.37
CA LYS A 59 8.27 -20.38 0.95
C LYS A 59 9.52 -21.25 0.82
N LYS A 60 10.62 -20.69 0.30
CA LYS A 60 11.93 -21.34 0.23
C LYS A 60 12.50 -21.66 1.61
N LYS A 61 12.36 -20.76 2.59
CA LYS A 61 12.86 -20.99 3.97
C LYS A 61 12.03 -22.07 4.65
N ALA A 62 10.71 -22.03 4.53
CA ALA A 62 9.80 -23.04 5.08
C ALA A 62 10.04 -24.46 4.54
N LEU A 63 10.53 -24.61 3.30
CA LEU A 63 10.81 -25.93 2.70
C LEU A 63 12.21 -26.47 3.04
N ASN A 64 13.16 -25.60 3.35
CA ASN A 64 14.54 -25.98 3.67
C ASN A 64 14.81 -26.07 5.18
N GLU A 65 13.84 -25.73 6.02
CA GLU A 65 13.97 -25.81 7.48
C GLU A 65 13.33 -27.13 7.98
N PRO A 66 14.11 -28.06 8.55
CA PRO A 66 13.55 -29.25 9.19
C PRO A 66 12.82 -28.81 10.46
N ASN A 67 11.50 -29.07 10.49
CA ASN A 67 10.55 -28.88 11.58
C ASN A 67 10.99 -27.99 12.78
N ASN A 68 10.39 -26.80 12.90
CA ASN A 68 9.76 -26.34 14.15
C ASN A 68 9.10 -24.97 13.93
N THR A 69 7.79 -25.06 13.66
CA THR A 69 6.68 -24.22 14.15
C THR A 69 6.94 -22.77 14.60
N LEU A 70 6.10 -21.87 14.05
CA LEU A 70 5.75 -20.49 14.47
C LEU A 70 6.86 -19.43 14.33
N SER A 71 6.79 -18.47 13.41
CA SER A 71 5.71 -17.49 13.33
C SER A 71 5.88 -16.63 12.06
N SER A 72 4.90 -16.70 11.16
CA SER A 72 4.69 -15.72 10.09
C SER A 72 3.40 -14.98 10.43
N PRO A 73 3.36 -13.63 10.35
CA PRO A 73 2.16 -12.87 10.65
C PRO A 73 1.14 -13.09 9.52
N GLU A 74 0.15 -13.92 9.80
CA GLU A 74 -1.19 -13.79 9.23
C GLU A 74 -1.79 -12.46 9.71
N ALA A 75 -1.93 -11.51 8.79
CA ALA A 75 -2.98 -10.49 8.87
C ALA A 75 -4.05 -10.93 7.87
N ALA A 76 -4.95 -11.82 8.29
CA ALA A 76 -6.22 -11.46 8.93
C ALA A 76 -7.23 -10.89 7.92
N SER A 77 -7.82 -11.80 7.13
CA SER A 77 -9.24 -11.72 6.82
C SER A 77 -10.03 -12.08 8.07
N ILE A 78 -11.05 -11.28 8.38
CA ILE A 78 -11.99 -11.44 9.50
C ILE A 78 -12.72 -12.78 9.36
N ASP A 79 -12.63 -13.66 10.37
CA ASP A 79 -13.76 -14.36 11.01
C ASP A 79 -13.23 -15.31 12.11
N GLU A 80 -13.34 -14.92 13.38
CA GLU A 80 -13.75 -15.85 14.45
C GLU A 80 -14.07 -15.02 15.69
N THR A 81 -15.35 -14.73 15.88
CA THR A 81 -15.89 -14.34 17.19
C THR A 81 -15.83 -15.56 18.10
N LYS A 82 -14.63 -15.96 18.53
CA LYS A 82 -14.46 -16.78 19.72
C LYS A 82 -14.67 -15.85 20.89
N GLU A 83 -15.82 -15.96 21.53
CA GLU A 83 -16.16 -15.23 22.76
C GLU A 83 -14.99 -15.35 23.75
N ILE A 84 -14.28 -14.25 23.94
CA ILE A 84 -13.15 -14.19 24.87
C ILE A 84 -13.75 -14.18 26.27
N ALA A 85 -13.67 -15.30 26.97
CA ALA A 85 -14.10 -15.41 28.37
C ALA A 85 -13.02 -14.84 29.30
N PHE A 86 -13.44 -14.12 30.35
CA PHE A 86 -12.55 -13.56 31.37
C PHE A 86 -12.82 -14.22 32.72
N CYS A 87 -11.78 -14.46 33.50
CA CYS A 87 -11.93 -15.04 34.83
C CYS A 87 -12.55 -14.00 35.79
N PRO A 88 -13.66 -14.31 36.50
CA PRO A 88 -14.27 -13.36 37.43
C PRO A 88 -13.43 -13.08 38.70
N GLY A 89 -12.46 -13.94 39.01
CA GLY A 89 -11.57 -13.77 40.17
C GLY A 89 -10.35 -12.89 39.90
N CYS A 90 -9.61 -13.17 38.82
CA CYS A 90 -8.36 -12.46 38.50
C CYS A 90 -8.44 -11.54 37.28
N GLY A 91 -9.53 -11.60 36.49
CA GLY A 91 -9.70 -10.79 35.28
C GLY A 91 -8.85 -11.25 34.08
N GLU A 92 -8.18 -12.39 34.18
CA GLU A 92 -7.30 -12.88 33.11
C GLU A 92 -8.09 -13.51 31.97
N LYS A 93 -7.53 -13.44 30.76
CA LYS A 93 -8.13 -13.99 29.53
C LYS A 93 -8.06 -15.51 29.59
N LEU A 94 -9.20 -16.16 29.43
CA LEU A 94 -9.31 -17.61 29.44
C LEU A 94 -9.50 -18.15 28.03
N VAL A 95 -8.89 -19.29 27.78
CA VAL A 95 -9.17 -20.09 26.59
C VAL A 95 -10.49 -20.85 26.85
N PRO A 96 -11.43 -20.90 25.89
CA PRO A 96 -12.66 -21.67 26.06
C PRO A 96 -12.36 -23.17 26.28
N ASN A 97 -13.13 -23.83 27.17
CA ASN A 97 -12.99 -25.23 27.63
C ASN A 97 -11.94 -25.53 28.73
N ILE A 98 -11.81 -24.66 29.73
CA ILE A 98 -11.06 -24.99 30.96
C ILE A 98 -11.95 -24.87 32.20
N ASP A 99 -11.92 -25.88 33.05
CA ASP A 99 -12.77 -25.96 34.25
C ASP A 99 -12.16 -25.20 35.44
N GLN A 100 -10.88 -24.82 35.36
CA GLN A 100 -10.16 -24.12 36.42
C GLN A 100 -9.22 -23.07 35.83
N CYS A 101 -9.17 -21.90 36.45
CA CYS A 101 -8.23 -20.86 36.07
C CYS A 101 -6.80 -21.25 36.51
N PRO A 102 -5.81 -21.25 35.60
CA PRO A 102 -4.43 -21.59 35.93
C PRO A 102 -3.74 -20.55 36.82
N THR A 103 -4.23 -19.31 36.82
CA THR A 103 -3.59 -18.18 37.50
C THR A 103 -4.06 -18.03 38.94
N CYS A 104 -5.36 -18.20 39.20
CA CYS A 104 -5.94 -18.07 40.55
C CYS A 104 -6.49 -19.37 41.13
N GLY A 105 -6.57 -20.46 40.35
CA GLY A 105 -7.09 -21.75 40.79
C GLY A 105 -8.61 -21.79 40.98
N GLN A 106 -9.34 -20.74 40.60
CA GLN A 106 -10.79 -20.68 40.75
C GLN A 106 -11.48 -21.58 39.72
N ALA A 107 -12.46 -22.38 40.17
CA ALA A 107 -13.27 -23.21 39.29
C ALA A 107 -14.22 -22.34 38.46
N LEU A 108 -14.20 -22.54 37.14
CA LEU A 108 -15.08 -21.91 36.16
C LEU A 108 -16.20 -22.91 35.89
N LYS A 109 -17.44 -22.51 36.23
CA LYS A 109 -18.60 -23.40 36.24
C LYS A 109 -19.62 -23.01 35.19
#